data_AF-G9K8H2-F1
#
_entry.id   AF-G9K8H2-F1
#
_cell.length_a   1.000
_cell.length_b   1.000
_cell.length_c   1.000
_cell.angle_alpha   90.00
_cell.angle_beta   90.00
_cell.angle_gamma   90.00
#
_symmetry.space_group_name_H-M   'P 1'
#
loop_
_entity.id
_entity.type
_entity.pdbx_description
1 polymer ?
#
loop_
_entity_poly.entity_id
_entity_poly.type
_entity_poly.pdbx_seq_one_letter_code
_entity_poly.pdbx_strand_id
1 'polypeptide(L)'
;RVQWPATQQGMLVERPCPKGTRGIASFQCLPALGLWNPRGPDLSNCTSPWVNQVAQKIKSGENAANIASELARHTRGSIYAGDVSSSVKLMEQLLDILDAQLQALRPIERESAGKNYNKMHKRERTCKDYIKAVVETVDNLLRPEALESWKDMNATEQVHTATMLLDVLEEGAFLLADNVREPARFLAAKQNVVLEVTVLN
;
A
#
# COMPACT_ATOMS: atom_id res chain seq x y z
N ARG A 1 -17.02 18.74 1.12
CA ARG A 1 -16.49 19.47 2.29
C ARG A 1 -17.29 19.08 3.52
N VAL A 2 -16.62 18.73 4.62
CA VAL A 2 -17.26 18.37 5.90
C VAL A 2 -17.65 19.64 6.65
N GLN A 3 -18.82 19.65 7.30
CA GLN A 3 -19.26 20.74 8.16
C GLN A 3 -18.90 20.42 9.62
N TRP A 4 -18.16 21.34 10.25
CA TRP A 4 -17.67 21.18 11.62
C TRP A 4 -18.46 22.11 12.56
N PRO A 5 -19.22 21.57 13.54
CA PRO A 5 -20.03 22.39 14.44
C PRO A 5 -19.18 23.14 15.46
N ALA A 6 -19.72 24.20 16.05
CA ALA A 6 -19.14 24.82 17.24
C ALA A 6 -18.95 23.76 18.35
N THR A 7 -17.82 23.83 19.07
CA THR A 7 -17.43 22.78 20.01
C THR A 7 -16.55 23.37 21.12
N GLN A 8 -16.62 22.77 22.30
CA GLN A 8 -15.80 23.14 23.45
C GLN A 8 -14.30 22.91 23.18
N GLN A 9 -13.46 23.81 23.70
CA GLN A 9 -12.00 23.67 23.60
C GLN A 9 -11.51 22.32 24.14
N GLY A 10 -10.55 21.72 23.45
CA GLY A 10 -9.95 20.43 23.79
C GLY A 10 -10.71 19.21 23.27
N MET A 11 -11.90 19.38 22.72
CA MET A 11 -12.69 18.27 22.19
C MET A 11 -12.23 17.86 20.79
N LEU A 12 -12.23 16.55 20.55
CA LEU A 12 -12.18 15.94 19.22
C LEU A 12 -13.61 15.77 18.70
N VAL A 13 -13.87 16.24 17.48
CA VAL A 13 -15.16 16.10 16.82
C VAL A 13 -15.02 15.11 15.68
N GLU A 14 -15.97 14.19 15.61
CA GLU A 14 -16.09 13.24 14.51
C GLU A 14 -17.27 13.58 13.61
N ARG A 15 -17.09 13.37 12.31
CA ARG A 15 -18.10 13.58 11.28
C ARG A 15 -17.97 12.53 10.17
N PRO A 16 -19.07 12.18 9.46
CA PRO A 16 -18.96 11.37 8.26
C PRO A 16 -18.00 11.98 7.24
N CYS A 17 -17.24 11.13 6.56
CA CYS A 17 -16.31 11.53 5.51
C CYS A 17 -16.99 12.32 4.37
N PRO A 18 -16.24 13.15 3.63
CA PRO A 18 -16.79 13.92 2.52
C PRO A 18 -17.32 13.03 1.39
N LYS A 19 -18.26 13.57 0.60
CA LYS A 19 -18.80 12.91 -0.59
C LYS A 19 -17.66 12.35 -1.47
N GLY A 20 -17.82 11.11 -1.91
CA GLY A 20 -16.80 10.37 -2.68
C GLY A 20 -15.99 9.39 -1.84
N THR A 21 -15.99 9.56 -0.51
CA THR A 21 -15.30 8.67 0.43
C THR A 21 -16.25 8.10 1.49
N ARG A 22 -15.81 7.08 2.21
CA ARG A 22 -16.53 6.40 3.30
C ARG A 22 -15.64 6.35 4.54
N GLY A 23 -16.27 6.44 5.72
CA GLY A 23 -15.61 6.40 7.02
C GLY A 23 -15.94 7.62 7.88
N ILE A 24 -15.05 7.93 8.82
CA ILE A 24 -15.18 9.02 9.78
C ILE A 24 -13.97 9.96 9.67
N ALA A 25 -14.23 11.25 9.49
CA ALA A 25 -13.23 12.31 9.62
C ALA A 25 -13.23 12.81 11.07
N SER A 26 -12.08 13.23 11.58
CA SER A 26 -11.98 13.85 12.90
C SER A 26 -11.32 15.23 12.83
N PHE A 27 -11.68 16.13 13.75
CA PHE A 27 -11.03 17.44 13.85
C PHE A 27 -10.93 17.86 15.31
N GLN A 28 -9.78 18.38 15.73
CA GLN A 28 -9.53 18.75 17.10
C GLN A 28 -9.66 20.25 17.31
N CYS A 29 -10.45 20.66 18.30
CA CYS A 29 -10.43 22.01 18.83
C CYS A 29 -9.35 22.09 19.91
N LEU A 30 -8.35 22.95 19.75
CA LEU A 30 -7.17 22.99 20.63
C LEU A 30 -7.53 23.50 22.04
N PRO A 31 -7.10 22.79 23.11
CA PRO A 31 -7.45 23.16 24.49
C PRO A 31 -7.04 24.57 24.89
N ALA A 32 -5.85 25.02 24.44
CA ALA A 32 -5.25 26.28 24.88
C ALA A 32 -5.75 27.51 24.12
N LEU A 33 -6.20 27.33 22.86
CA LEU A 33 -6.53 28.43 21.96
C LEU A 33 -8.03 28.54 21.66
N GLY A 34 -8.81 27.47 21.89
CA GLY A 34 -10.22 27.42 21.47
C GLY A 34 -10.41 27.50 19.96
N LEU A 35 -9.35 27.22 19.19
CA LEU A 35 -9.33 27.24 17.73
C LEU A 35 -9.20 25.81 17.21
N TRP A 36 -9.78 25.57 16.04
CA TRP A 36 -9.51 24.36 15.28
C TRP A 36 -8.01 24.19 15.01
N ASN A 37 -7.54 22.94 15.04
CA ASN A 37 -6.14 22.64 14.76
C ASN A 37 -5.73 23.22 13.38
N PRO A 38 -4.71 24.08 13.31
CA PRO A 38 -4.31 24.74 12.06
C PRO A 38 -3.77 23.75 11.00
N ARG A 39 -3.40 22.52 11.40
CA ARG A 39 -3.05 21.44 10.46
C ARG A 39 -4.26 20.97 9.64
N GLY A 40 -5.48 21.26 10.09
CA GLY A 40 -6.71 20.79 9.46
C GLY A 40 -7.28 19.52 10.10
N PRO A 41 -8.41 19.02 9.57
CA PRO A 41 -9.03 17.78 10.02
C PRO A 41 -8.20 16.57 9.59
N ASP A 42 -8.27 15.51 10.39
CA ASP A 42 -7.72 14.21 10.05
C ASP A 42 -8.73 13.41 9.20
N LEU A 43 -8.33 13.11 7.97
CA LEU A 43 -9.08 12.34 6.98
C LEU A 43 -8.47 10.94 6.74
N SER A 44 -7.56 10.49 7.60
CA SER A 44 -6.90 9.18 7.49
C SER A 44 -7.85 7.99 7.41
N ASN A 45 -9.08 8.14 7.93
CA ASN A 45 -10.12 7.12 7.92
C ASN A 45 -11.15 7.32 6.78
N CYS A 46 -10.87 8.19 5.81
CA CYS A 46 -11.73 8.45 4.66
C CYS A 46 -11.20 7.77 3.40
N THR A 47 -11.81 6.65 3.03
CA THR A 47 -11.40 5.81 1.89
C THR A 47 -12.39 5.89 0.72
N SER A 48 -11.88 5.81 -0.49
CA SER A 48 -12.64 5.56 -1.71
C SER A 48 -13.28 4.16 -1.70
N PRO A 49 -14.41 3.94 -2.42
CA PRO A 49 -15.08 2.64 -2.44
C PRO A 49 -14.21 1.48 -2.94
N TRP A 50 -13.23 1.75 -3.80
CA TRP A 50 -12.37 0.73 -4.39
C TRP A 50 -11.47 0.04 -3.35
N VAL A 51 -11.11 0.71 -2.25
CA VAL A 51 -10.30 0.12 -1.17
C VAL A 51 -10.97 -1.14 -0.63
N ASN A 52 -12.29 -1.06 -0.40
CA ASN A 52 -13.08 -2.21 0.01
C ASN A 52 -13.17 -3.28 -1.08
N GLN A 53 -13.21 -2.92 -2.37
CA GLN A 53 -13.25 -3.89 -3.46
C GLN A 53 -11.96 -4.71 -3.52
N VAL A 54 -10.80 -4.05 -3.39
CA VAL A 54 -9.49 -4.72 -3.31
C VAL A 54 -9.42 -5.62 -2.08
N ALA A 55 -9.85 -5.13 -0.91
CA ALA A 55 -9.88 -5.93 0.32
C ALA A 55 -10.78 -7.18 0.21
N GLN A 56 -11.88 -7.12 -0.55
CA GLN A 56 -12.71 -8.31 -0.79
C GLN A 56 -12.03 -9.32 -1.72
N LYS A 57 -11.26 -8.87 -2.71
CA LYS A 57 -10.50 -9.76 -3.59
C LYS A 57 -9.43 -10.55 -2.85
N ILE A 58 -8.76 -9.89 -1.90
CA ILE A 58 -7.86 -10.55 -0.94
C ILE A 58 -8.58 -11.70 -0.24
N LYS A 59 -9.79 -11.44 0.30
CA LYS A 59 -10.58 -12.47 1.00
C LYS A 59 -11.04 -13.62 0.11
N SER A 60 -11.23 -13.37 -1.20
CA SER A 60 -11.58 -14.42 -2.15
C SER A 60 -10.40 -15.32 -2.57
N GLY A 61 -9.18 -15.02 -2.13
CA GLY A 61 -7.99 -15.81 -2.46
C GLY A 61 -7.46 -15.60 -3.88
N GLU A 62 -7.72 -14.43 -4.48
CA GLU A 62 -7.15 -14.08 -5.78
C GLU A 62 -5.60 -13.98 -5.69
N ASN A 63 -4.92 -14.14 -6.83
CA ASN A 63 -3.46 -14.07 -6.88
C ASN A 63 -2.96 -12.68 -6.45
N ALA A 64 -1.98 -12.63 -5.53
CA ALA A 64 -1.53 -11.38 -4.93
C ALA A 64 -0.95 -10.37 -5.94
N ALA A 65 -0.20 -10.85 -6.95
CA ALA A 65 0.37 -9.99 -7.98
C ALA A 65 -0.70 -9.33 -8.88
N ASN A 66 -1.81 -10.04 -9.15
CA ASN A 66 -2.94 -9.49 -9.88
C ASN A 66 -3.64 -8.39 -9.07
N ILE A 67 -3.90 -8.63 -7.79
CA ILE A 67 -4.52 -7.64 -6.90
C ILE A 67 -3.60 -6.42 -6.75
N ALA A 68 -2.29 -6.61 -6.60
CA ALA A 68 -1.32 -5.52 -6.54
C ALA A 68 -1.35 -4.68 -7.84
N SER A 69 -1.48 -5.32 -9.00
CA SER A 69 -1.63 -4.62 -10.29
C SER A 69 -2.92 -3.79 -10.36
N GLU A 70 -4.00 -4.28 -9.77
CA GLU A 70 -5.26 -3.54 -9.67
C GLU A 70 -5.16 -2.36 -8.69
N LEU A 71 -4.47 -2.54 -7.56
CA LEU A 71 -4.15 -1.47 -6.62
C LEU A 71 -3.35 -0.36 -7.30
N ALA A 72 -2.33 -0.71 -8.08
CA ALA A 72 -1.57 0.25 -8.89
C ALA A 72 -2.48 1.03 -9.85
N ARG A 73 -3.42 0.37 -10.51
CA ARG A 73 -4.38 1.03 -11.41
C ARG A 73 -5.30 2.00 -10.67
N HIS A 74 -5.80 1.63 -9.48
CA HIS A 74 -6.68 2.49 -8.69
C HIS A 74 -5.95 3.75 -8.18
N THR A 75 -4.69 3.62 -7.81
CA THR A 75 -3.90 4.74 -7.29
C THR A 75 -3.47 5.75 -8.35
N ARG A 76 -3.57 5.45 -9.66
CA ARG A 76 -3.27 6.42 -10.74
C ARG A 76 -4.17 7.66 -10.75
N GLY A 77 -5.43 7.52 -10.31
CA GLY A 77 -6.39 8.63 -10.24
C GLY A 77 -6.24 9.45 -8.97
N SER A 78 -7.17 10.36 -8.70
CA SER A 78 -7.24 11.06 -7.41
C SER A 78 -7.34 10.07 -6.25
N ILE A 79 -6.54 10.30 -5.20
CA ILE A 79 -6.52 9.49 -3.98
C ILE A 79 -6.75 10.40 -2.78
N TYR A 80 -7.38 9.88 -1.73
CA TYR A 80 -7.61 10.59 -0.47
C TYR A 80 -6.67 10.07 0.63
N ALA A 81 -6.61 10.76 1.77
CA ALA A 81 -5.75 10.37 2.90
C ALA A 81 -5.92 8.90 3.30
N GLY A 82 -7.16 8.43 3.45
CA GLY A 82 -7.42 7.03 3.76
C GLY A 82 -7.09 6.06 2.64
N ASP A 83 -7.08 6.51 1.37
CA ASP A 83 -6.63 5.66 0.26
C ASP A 83 -5.11 5.43 0.35
N VAL A 84 -4.33 6.45 0.73
CA VAL A 84 -2.89 6.32 0.92
C VAL A 84 -2.58 5.31 2.02
N SER A 85 -3.12 5.52 3.22
CA SER A 85 -2.88 4.63 4.37
C SER A 85 -3.40 3.21 4.11
N SER A 86 -4.56 3.07 3.47
CA SER A 86 -5.12 1.76 3.11
C SER A 86 -4.34 1.06 2.01
N SER A 87 -3.84 1.78 1.01
CA SER A 87 -2.98 1.22 -0.04
C SER A 87 -1.74 0.56 0.57
N VAL A 88 -1.07 1.23 1.50
CA VAL A 88 0.13 0.70 2.16
C VAL A 88 -0.20 -0.55 2.97
N LYS A 89 -1.26 -0.50 3.80
CA LYS A 89 -1.75 -1.67 4.57
C LYS A 89 -2.16 -2.84 3.67
N LEU A 90 -2.75 -2.56 2.50
CA LEU A 90 -3.09 -3.59 1.52
C LEU A 90 -1.85 -4.18 0.85
N MET A 91 -0.82 -3.39 0.55
CA MET A 91 0.43 -3.91 -0.02
C MET A 91 1.14 -4.85 0.96
N GLU A 92 1.19 -4.52 2.26
CA GLU A 92 1.69 -5.38 3.33
C GLU A 92 0.93 -6.71 3.39
N GLN A 93 -0.40 -6.69 3.47
CA GLN A 93 -1.20 -7.93 3.44
C GLN A 93 -0.97 -8.74 2.17
N LEU A 94 -0.83 -8.08 1.02
CA LEU A 94 -0.56 -8.77 -0.24
C LEU A 94 0.84 -9.38 -0.28
N LEU A 95 1.81 -8.83 0.46
CA LEU A 95 3.16 -9.38 0.59
C LEU A 95 3.13 -10.71 1.34
N ASP A 96 2.45 -10.76 2.49
CA ASP A 96 2.24 -11.99 3.26
C ASP A 96 1.56 -13.09 2.43
N ILE A 97 0.50 -12.70 1.70
CA ILE A 97 -0.23 -13.63 0.83
C ILE A 97 0.65 -14.10 -0.32
N LEU A 98 1.44 -13.20 -0.92
CA LEU A 98 2.37 -13.56 -1.99
C LEU A 98 3.38 -14.58 -1.49
N ASP A 99 4.01 -14.37 -0.33
CA ASP A 99 4.95 -15.34 0.23
C ASP A 99 4.28 -16.71 0.40
N ALA A 100 3.09 -16.77 1.02
CA ALA A 100 2.35 -18.02 1.16
C ALA A 100 2.05 -18.69 -0.21
N GLN A 101 1.65 -17.91 -1.22
CA GLN A 101 1.42 -18.40 -2.59
C GLN A 101 2.70 -18.93 -3.25
N LEU A 102 3.85 -18.30 -3.01
CA LEU A 102 5.15 -18.72 -3.51
C LEU A 102 5.67 -19.97 -2.78
N GLN A 103 5.45 -20.07 -1.47
CA GLN A 103 5.79 -21.25 -0.66
C GLN A 103 5.06 -22.50 -1.17
N ALA A 104 3.79 -22.39 -1.54
CA ALA A 104 3.03 -23.49 -2.15
C ALA A 104 3.60 -23.96 -3.51
N LEU A 105 4.41 -23.13 -4.17
CA LEU A 105 5.08 -23.44 -5.44
C LEU A 105 6.52 -23.95 -5.26
N ARG A 106 7.00 -24.18 -4.03
CA ARG A 106 8.35 -24.72 -3.80
C ARG A 106 8.53 -26.07 -4.53
N PRO A 107 9.64 -26.25 -5.28
CA PRO A 107 9.98 -27.54 -5.92
C PRO A 107 10.04 -28.67 -4.90
N ILE A 108 9.58 -29.86 -5.28
CA ILE A 108 9.62 -31.06 -4.43
C ILE A 108 10.46 -32.12 -5.16
N GLU A 109 11.38 -32.78 -4.45
CA GLU A 109 12.32 -33.76 -5.02
C GLU A 109 11.65 -34.93 -5.75
N ARG A 110 10.41 -35.26 -5.37
CA ARG A 110 9.61 -36.33 -5.98
C ARG A 110 8.97 -35.95 -7.32
N GLU A 111 9.05 -34.69 -7.73
CA GLU A 111 8.51 -34.22 -9.02
C GLU A 111 9.57 -34.23 -10.13
N SER A 112 9.11 -34.29 -11.39
CA SER A 112 10.03 -34.26 -12.53
C SER A 112 10.77 -32.92 -12.64
N ALA A 113 12.00 -32.96 -13.16
CA ALA A 113 12.83 -31.78 -13.35
C ALA A 113 12.12 -30.66 -14.14
N GLY A 114 11.37 -31.01 -15.19
CA GLY A 114 10.59 -30.04 -15.97
C GLY A 114 9.45 -29.38 -15.18
N LYS A 115 8.80 -30.12 -14.26
CA LYS A 115 7.74 -29.56 -13.40
C LYS A 115 8.33 -28.61 -12.36
N ASN A 116 9.46 -28.98 -11.77
CA ASN A 116 10.21 -28.14 -10.82
C ASN A 116 10.72 -26.85 -11.48
N TYR A 117 11.24 -26.94 -12.70
CA TYR A 117 11.65 -25.77 -13.50
C TYR A 117 10.48 -24.81 -13.75
N ASN A 118 9.33 -25.32 -14.18
CA ASN A 118 8.13 -24.50 -14.43
C ASN A 118 7.64 -23.80 -13.16
N LYS A 119 7.68 -24.48 -12.01
CA LYS A 119 7.33 -23.90 -10.71
C LYS A 119 8.28 -22.76 -10.32
N MET A 120 9.58 -22.96 -10.47
CA MET A 120 10.59 -21.93 -10.17
C MET A 120 10.40 -20.70 -11.05
N HIS A 121 10.21 -20.88 -12.36
CA HIS A 121 9.94 -19.76 -13.27
C HIS A 121 8.63 -19.02 -12.95
N LYS A 122 7.58 -19.77 -12.55
CA LYS A 122 6.33 -19.15 -12.13
C LYS A 122 6.55 -18.31 -10.86
N ARG A 123 7.29 -18.82 -9.87
CA ARG A 123 7.63 -18.08 -8.65
C ARG A 123 8.34 -16.76 -8.96
N GLU A 124 9.42 -16.85 -9.74
CA GLU A 124 10.21 -15.69 -10.14
C GLU A 124 9.35 -14.65 -10.87
N ARG A 125 8.54 -15.09 -11.84
CA ARG A 125 7.67 -14.20 -12.61
C ARG A 125 6.62 -13.52 -11.72
N THR A 126 5.92 -14.28 -10.90
CA THR A 126 4.88 -13.74 -10.02
C THR A 126 5.45 -12.74 -9.02
N CYS A 127 6.64 -13.01 -8.48
CA CYS A 127 7.32 -12.07 -7.59
C CYS A 127 7.71 -10.77 -8.32
N LYS A 128 8.33 -10.88 -9.51
CA LYS A 128 8.67 -9.71 -10.33
C LYS A 128 7.44 -8.87 -10.71
N ASP A 129 6.33 -9.52 -11.05
CA ASP A 129 5.09 -8.84 -11.43
C ASP A 129 4.48 -8.09 -10.22
N TYR A 130 4.50 -8.69 -9.03
CA TYR A 130 4.10 -8.02 -7.79
C TYR A 130 4.97 -6.79 -7.48
N ILE A 131 6.31 -6.94 -7.50
CA ILE A 131 7.22 -5.83 -7.17
C ILE A 131 7.06 -4.66 -8.15
N LYS A 132 6.86 -4.92 -9.44
CA LYS A 132 6.55 -3.86 -10.42
C LYS A 132 5.27 -3.11 -10.06
N ALA A 133 4.23 -3.82 -9.63
CA ALA A 133 2.96 -3.21 -9.25
C ALA A 133 3.07 -2.41 -7.95
N VAL A 134 3.83 -2.90 -6.96
CA VAL A 134 4.13 -2.16 -5.72
C VAL A 134 4.89 -0.88 -6.04
N VAL A 135 5.97 -0.96 -6.83
CA VAL A 135 6.75 0.22 -7.23
C VAL A 135 5.88 1.24 -7.99
N GLU A 136 4.97 0.79 -8.86
CA GLU A 136 4.02 1.69 -9.52
C GLU A 136 3.01 2.31 -8.55
N THR A 137 2.52 1.55 -7.57
CA THR A 137 1.65 2.07 -6.51
C THR A 137 2.37 3.14 -5.70
N VAL A 138 3.60 2.87 -5.26
CA VAL A 138 4.42 3.82 -4.51
C VAL A 138 4.69 5.09 -5.33
N ASP A 139 5.04 4.96 -6.61
CA ASP A 139 5.21 6.11 -7.50
C ASP A 139 3.96 7.00 -7.56
N ASN A 140 2.78 6.37 -7.65
CA ASN A 140 1.49 7.08 -7.61
C ASN A 140 1.22 7.76 -6.26
N LEU A 141 1.58 7.11 -5.15
CA LEU A 141 1.39 7.65 -3.79
C LEU A 141 2.34 8.82 -3.50
N LEU A 142 3.52 8.85 -4.13
CA LEU A 142 4.56 9.86 -3.89
C LEU A 142 4.55 11.03 -4.88
N ARG A 143 3.61 11.06 -5.84
CA ARG A 143 3.49 12.16 -6.80
C ARG A 143 3.15 13.49 -6.11
N PRO A 144 3.55 14.64 -6.68
CA PRO A 144 3.22 15.96 -6.12
C PRO A 144 1.73 16.17 -5.87
N GLU A 145 0.86 15.64 -6.73
CA GLU A 145 -0.60 15.77 -6.62
C GLU A 145 -1.19 14.99 -5.44
N ALA A 146 -0.47 13.99 -4.90
CA ALA A 146 -0.87 13.23 -3.73
C ALA A 146 -0.44 13.90 -2.40
N LEU A 147 0.38 14.94 -2.45
CA LEU A 147 0.93 15.59 -1.26
C LEU A 147 -0.17 16.08 -0.31
N GLU A 148 -1.25 16.64 -0.84
CA GLU A 148 -2.37 17.11 0.00
C GLU A 148 -3.07 15.95 0.70
N SER A 149 -3.21 14.79 0.04
CA SER A 149 -3.75 13.58 0.64
C SER A 149 -2.87 13.07 1.79
N TRP A 150 -1.54 13.24 1.71
CA TRP A 150 -0.64 12.94 2.82
C TRP A 150 -0.78 13.93 3.98
N LYS A 151 -0.96 15.23 3.70
CA LYS A 151 -1.14 16.27 4.72
C LYS A 151 -2.46 16.18 5.46
N ASP A 152 -3.49 15.67 4.78
CA ASP A 152 -4.82 15.41 5.34
C ASP A 152 -4.81 14.27 6.39
N MET A 153 -3.69 13.58 6.58
CA MET A 153 -3.49 12.67 7.72
C MET A 153 -2.98 13.42 8.95
N ASN A 154 -3.37 12.94 10.15
CA ASN A 154 -2.71 13.38 11.37
C ASN A 154 -1.21 12.99 11.38
N ALA A 155 -0.42 13.62 12.26
CA ALA A 155 1.04 13.44 12.27
C ALA A 155 1.46 11.97 12.49
N THR A 156 0.78 11.29 13.42
CA THR A 156 1.08 9.90 13.78
C THR A 156 0.80 8.96 12.61
N GLU A 157 -0.39 9.08 11.99
CA GLU A 157 -0.75 8.22 10.86
C GLU A 157 0.13 8.50 9.64
N GLN A 158 0.50 9.77 9.40
CA GLN A 158 1.37 10.13 8.29
C GLN A 158 2.75 9.45 8.43
N VAL A 159 3.36 9.52 9.62
CA VAL A 159 4.66 8.89 9.90
C VAL A 159 4.54 7.36 9.85
N HIS A 160 3.49 6.81 10.45
CA HIS A 160 3.25 5.37 10.44
C HIS A 160 3.09 4.83 9.02
N THR A 161 2.26 5.48 8.20
CA THR A 161 2.04 5.11 6.79
C THR A 161 3.33 5.20 5.97
N ALA A 162 4.14 6.24 6.19
CA ALA A 162 5.43 6.39 5.51
C ALA A 162 6.42 5.28 5.92
N THR A 163 6.43 4.90 7.20
CA THR A 163 7.30 3.82 7.72
C THR A 163 6.91 2.48 7.10
N MET A 164 5.62 2.12 7.18
CA MET A 164 5.12 0.88 6.58
C MET A 164 5.37 0.80 5.07
N LEU A 165 5.32 1.93 4.35
CA LEU A 165 5.60 1.95 2.92
C LEU A 165 7.05 1.53 2.63
N LEU A 166 8.00 1.98 3.45
CA LEU A 166 9.41 1.60 3.32
C LEU A 166 9.62 0.13 3.71
N ASP A 167 9.00 -0.33 4.79
CA ASP A 167 9.09 -1.72 5.25
C ASP A 167 8.61 -2.69 4.16
N VAL A 168 7.46 -2.40 3.53
CA VAL A 168 6.91 -3.23 2.44
C VAL A 168 7.85 -3.29 1.23
N LEU A 169 8.54 -2.20 0.88
CA LEU A 169 9.51 -2.19 -0.22
C LEU A 169 10.75 -3.03 0.13
N GLU A 170 11.23 -2.92 1.37
CA GLU A 170 12.38 -3.69 1.86
C GLU A 170 12.07 -5.18 1.91
N GLU A 171 10.99 -5.57 2.58
CA GLU A 171 10.57 -6.98 2.68
C GLU A 171 10.23 -7.55 1.29
N GLY A 172 9.60 -6.77 0.41
CA GLY A 172 9.37 -7.16 -0.97
C GLY A 172 10.66 -7.40 -1.76
N ALA A 173 11.70 -6.59 -1.52
CA ALA A 173 13.01 -6.77 -2.15
C ALA A 173 13.69 -8.06 -1.67
N PHE A 174 13.62 -8.37 -0.37
CA PHE A 174 14.12 -9.63 0.18
C PHE A 174 13.36 -10.83 -0.36
N LEU A 175 12.02 -10.78 -0.39
CA LEU A 175 11.20 -11.84 -0.97
C LEU A 175 11.57 -12.07 -2.45
N LEU A 176 11.84 -11.02 -3.22
CA LEU A 176 12.30 -11.16 -4.61
C LEU A 176 13.67 -11.84 -4.68
N ALA A 177 14.62 -11.44 -3.85
CA ALA A 177 15.96 -12.04 -3.80
C ALA A 177 15.88 -13.56 -3.57
N ASP A 178 15.03 -14.02 -2.64
CA ASP A 178 14.83 -15.44 -2.32
C ASP A 178 14.13 -16.25 -3.42
N ASN A 179 13.57 -15.57 -4.43
CA ASN A 179 12.76 -16.17 -5.48
C ASN A 179 13.32 -16.00 -6.90
N VAL A 180 14.51 -15.39 -7.05
CA VAL A 180 15.23 -15.28 -8.33
C VAL A 180 16.38 -16.28 -8.40
N ARG A 181 16.77 -16.68 -9.62
CA ARG A 181 17.93 -17.55 -9.82
C ARG A 181 19.21 -16.73 -9.85
N GLU A 182 20.13 -17.03 -8.95
CA GLU A 182 21.45 -16.41 -8.88
C GLU A 182 22.34 -16.79 -10.08
N PRO A 183 23.14 -15.84 -10.62
CA PRO A 183 23.15 -14.41 -10.28
C PRO A 183 21.98 -13.67 -10.92
N ALA A 184 21.43 -12.67 -10.22
CA ALA A 184 20.30 -11.90 -10.70
C ALA A 184 20.47 -10.40 -10.45
N ARG A 185 20.01 -9.59 -11.41
CA ARG A 185 19.81 -8.15 -11.22
C ARG A 185 18.41 -7.79 -11.68
N PHE A 186 17.65 -7.12 -10.83
CA PHE A 186 16.31 -6.63 -11.12
C PHE A 186 16.25 -5.13 -10.80
N LEU A 187 15.74 -4.34 -11.75
CA LEU A 187 15.57 -2.90 -11.62
C LEU A 187 14.13 -2.53 -11.96
N ALA A 188 13.46 -1.86 -11.03
CA ALA A 188 12.17 -1.22 -11.22
C ALA A 188 12.30 0.27 -10.87
N ALA A 189 12.31 1.11 -11.91
CA ALA A 189 12.48 2.55 -11.77
C ALA A 189 11.22 3.30 -12.24
N LYS A 190 10.81 4.29 -11.46
CA LYS A 190 9.75 5.26 -11.76
C LYS A 190 10.22 6.66 -11.37
N GLN A 191 9.34 7.67 -11.48
CA GLN A 191 9.72 9.05 -11.28
C GLN A 191 10.07 9.37 -9.82
N ASN A 192 9.30 8.82 -8.88
CA ASN A 192 9.41 9.13 -7.45
C ASN A 192 10.07 8.01 -6.63
N VAL A 193 10.36 6.86 -7.24
CA VAL A 193 10.93 5.68 -6.56
C VAL A 193 11.77 4.83 -7.53
N VAL A 194 12.88 4.30 -7.02
CA VAL A 194 13.71 3.32 -7.72
C VAL A 194 14.02 2.18 -6.76
N LEU A 195 13.75 0.95 -7.19
CA LEU A 195 14.07 -0.27 -6.46
C LEU A 195 15.00 -1.13 -7.33
N GLU A 196 16.14 -1.50 -6.77
CA GLU A 196 17.09 -2.43 -7.39
C GLU A 196 17.39 -3.57 -6.42
N VAL A 197 17.32 -4.81 -6.94
CA VAL A 197 17.71 -6.02 -6.22
C VAL A 197 18.83 -6.68 -7.01
N THR A 198 19.97 -6.90 -6.37
CA THR A 198 21.10 -7.64 -6.94
C THR A 198 21.40 -8.83 -6.04
N VAL A 199 21.35 -10.03 -6.61
CA VAL A 199 21.72 -11.26 -5.92
C VAL A 199 23.03 -11.76 -6.50
N LEU A 200 24.02 -11.88 -5.62
CA LEU A 200 25.40 -12.23 -5.94
C LEU A 200 25.60 -13.74 -5.78
N ASN A 201 26.62 -14.29 -6.45
CA ASN A 201 27.05 -15.69 -6.31
C ASN A 201 27.79 -15.95 -5.00
#